data_AF-A0A2J4R1I2-F1
#
_entry.id   AF-A0A2J4R1I2-F1
#
_cell.length_a   1.000
_cell.length_b   1.000
_cell.length_c   1.000
_cell.angle_alpha   90.00
_cell.angle_beta   90.00
_cell.angle_gamma   90.00
#
_symmetry.space_group_name_H-M   'P 1'
#
loop_
_entity.id
_entity.type
_entity.pdbx_description
1 polymer ?
#
loop_
_entity_poly.entity_id
_entity_poly.type
_entity_poly.pdbx_seq_one_letter_code
_entity_poly.pdbx_strand_id
1 'polypeptide(L)'
;MNKIIVLFTSLLLMGWSLDAAAFSCQAPDTGQKMDSGSANIYVNLAPSIGVGQNLVVDLSSSIICRNDDGSESNQLIDYINLTNGTA
;
A
#
# COMPACT_ATOMS: atom_id res chain seq x y z
N MET A 1 4.52 -33.41 32.58
CA MET A 1 5.33 -32.65 31.61
C MET A 1 4.52 -32.13 30.42
N ASN A 2 3.70 -32.96 29.76
CA ASN A 2 2.95 -32.53 28.56
C ASN A 2 2.03 -31.32 28.77
N LYS A 3 1.38 -31.18 29.93
CA LYS A 3 0.45 -30.06 30.21
C LYS A 3 1.15 -28.69 30.29
N ILE A 4 2.37 -28.65 30.81
CA ILE A 4 3.15 -27.41 30.94
C ILE A 4 3.66 -26.97 29.56
N ILE A 5 4.11 -27.93 28.73
CA ILE A 5 4.54 -27.67 27.36
C ILE A 5 3.37 -27.12 26.53
N VAL A 6 2.18 -27.71 26.64
CA VAL A 6 0.96 -27.24 25.95
C VAL A 6 0.56 -25.83 26.39
N LEU A 7 0.72 -25.50 27.68
CA LEU A 7 0.41 -24.17 28.18
C LEU A 7 1.38 -23.12 27.59
N PHE A 8 2.68 -23.41 27.61
CA PHE A 8 3.71 -22.54 27.05
C PHE A 8 3.56 -22.34 25.54
N THR A 9 3.23 -23.39 24.78
CA THR A 9 3.00 -23.26 23.34
C THR A 9 1.75 -22.46 23.02
N SER A 10 0.67 -22.59 23.81
CA SER A 10 -0.54 -21.76 23.59
C SER A 10 -0.29 -20.28 23.89
N LEU A 11 0.51 -19.97 24.92
CA LEU A 11 0.84 -18.57 25.28
C LEU A 11 1.71 -17.90 24.21
N LEU A 12 2.64 -18.65 23.61
CA LEU A 12 3.49 -18.16 22.52
C LEU A 12 2.68 -17.83 21.25
N LEU A 13 1.64 -18.61 20.96
CA LEU A 13 0.77 -18.40 19.80
C LEU A 13 -0.16 -17.19 19.96
N MET A 14 -0.46 -16.75 21.18
CA MET A 14 -1.22 -15.51 21.45
C MET A 14 -0.38 -14.24 21.27
N GLY A 15 0.95 -14.36 21.14
CA GLY A 15 1.85 -13.23 20.91
C GLY A 15 2.00 -12.84 19.44
N TRP A 16 1.45 -13.62 18.51
CA TRP A 16 1.45 -13.29 17.10
C TRP A 16 0.26 -12.38 16.82
N SER A 17 0.53 -11.09 16.66
CA SER A 17 -0.48 -10.14 16.17
C SER A 17 -0.98 -10.63 14.81
N LEU A 18 -2.28 -10.89 14.73
CA LEU A 18 -2.96 -11.14 13.47
C LEU A 18 -3.22 -9.79 12.82
N ASP A 19 -2.77 -9.66 11.57
CA ASP A 19 -2.90 -8.52 10.63
C ASP A 19 -3.13 -7.13 11.27
N ALA A 20 -2.10 -6.28 11.17
CA ALA A 20 -2.35 -4.85 11.26
C ALA A 20 -3.26 -4.49 10.07
N ALA A 21 -4.50 -4.08 10.35
CA ALA A 21 -5.36 -3.44 9.36
C ALA A 21 -4.54 -2.29 8.72
N ALA A 22 -4.10 -2.52 7.50
CA ALA A 22 -3.08 -1.72 6.85
C ALA A 22 -3.67 -0.91 5.70
N PHE A 23 -2.98 0.17 5.39
CA PHE A 23 -3.16 0.85 4.12
C PHE A 23 -2.34 0.10 3.07
N SER A 24 -2.90 -0.14 1.87
CA SER A 24 -2.15 -0.73 0.77
C SER A 24 -2.36 -0.01 -0.55
N CYS A 25 -1.30 0.00 -1.36
CA CYS A 25 -1.26 0.50 -2.72
C CYS A 25 -0.88 -0.61 -3.70
N GLN A 26 -1.24 -0.42 -4.96
CA GLN A 26 -0.86 -1.26 -6.07
C GLN A 26 -0.48 -0.43 -7.29
N ALA A 27 0.54 -0.89 -8.01
CA ALA A 27 0.86 -0.49 -9.37
C ALA A 27 0.26 -1.52 -10.34
N PRO A 28 -0.87 -1.23 -11.04
CA PRO A 28 -1.57 -2.23 -11.83
C PRO A 28 -0.72 -2.85 -12.94
N ASP A 29 0.11 -2.04 -13.61
CA ASP A 29 0.92 -2.48 -14.75
C ASP A 29 1.98 -3.53 -14.37
N THR A 30 2.50 -3.47 -13.15
CA THR A 30 3.49 -4.44 -12.64
C THR A 30 2.84 -5.50 -11.74
N GLY A 31 1.60 -5.28 -11.30
CA GLY A 31 0.93 -6.10 -10.30
C GLY A 31 1.50 -5.96 -8.89
N GLN A 32 2.52 -5.12 -8.68
CA GLN A 32 3.19 -4.96 -7.39
C GLN A 32 2.23 -4.33 -6.36
N LYS A 33 2.05 -5.00 -5.22
CA LYS A 33 1.32 -4.49 -4.06
C LYS A 33 2.30 -4.03 -2.98
N MET A 34 1.95 -2.98 -2.26
CA MET A 34 2.82 -2.33 -1.28
C MET A 34 2.02 -1.76 -0.12
N ASP A 35 2.53 -1.93 1.09
CA ASP A 35 2.14 -1.19 2.28
C ASP A 35 3.16 -0.07 2.61
N SER A 36 4.37 -0.17 2.07
CA SER A 36 5.50 0.75 2.25
C SER A 36 6.60 0.53 1.20
N GLY A 37 7.60 1.41 1.15
CA GLY A 37 8.78 1.26 0.28
C GLY A 37 8.65 1.94 -1.09
N SER A 38 9.20 1.32 -2.14
CA SER A 38 9.26 1.89 -3.51
C SER A 38 8.75 0.94 -4.60
N ALA A 39 8.12 1.51 -5.63
CA ALA A 39 7.73 0.82 -6.86
C ALA A 39 8.11 1.65 -8.10
N ASN A 40 8.29 0.96 -9.22
CA ASN A 40 8.41 1.58 -10.53
C ASN A 40 7.02 1.68 -11.17
N ILE A 41 6.68 2.87 -11.65
CA ILE A 41 5.44 3.15 -12.39
C ILE A 41 5.81 3.46 -13.84
N TYR A 42 5.24 2.70 -14.77
CA TYR A 42 5.49 2.85 -16.19
C TYR A 42 4.27 3.52 -16.83
N VAL A 43 4.48 4.59 -17.59
CA VAL A 43 3.38 5.36 -18.21
C VAL A 43 3.62 5.55 -19.69
N ASN A 44 2.53 5.58 -20.44
CA ASN A 44 2.56 5.97 -21.85
C ASN A 44 2.51 7.50 -21.93
N LEU A 45 3.43 8.07 -22.69
CA LEU A 45 3.55 9.52 -22.87
C LEU A 45 3.18 9.91 -24.30
N ALA A 46 2.81 11.18 -24.49
CA ALA A 46 2.73 11.74 -25.83
C ALA A 46 4.12 11.65 -26.49
N PRO A 47 4.25 11.05 -27.69
CA PRO A 47 5.54 10.76 -28.30
C PRO A 47 6.30 12.02 -28.74
N SER A 48 5.61 13.15 -28.84
CA SER A 48 6.20 14.46 -29.08
C SER A 48 5.33 15.56 -28.46
N ILE A 49 5.97 16.66 -28.07
CA ILE A 49 5.33 17.89 -27.60
C ILE A 49 6.03 19.09 -28.25
N GLY A 50 5.28 20.15 -28.51
CA GLY A 50 5.81 21.42 -29.02
C GLY A 50 6.42 22.30 -27.93
N VAL A 51 7.15 23.33 -28.35
CA VAL A 51 7.68 24.36 -27.45
C VAL A 51 6.52 25.07 -26.74
N GLY A 52 6.62 25.17 -25.41
CA GLY A 52 5.59 25.82 -24.58
C GLY A 52 4.36 24.96 -24.31
N GLN A 53 4.34 23.69 -24.72
CA GLN A 53 3.28 22.75 -24.36
C GLN A 53 3.63 21.95 -23.10
N ASN A 54 2.62 21.59 -22.33
CA ASN A 54 2.77 20.74 -21.15
C ASN A 54 2.65 19.27 -21.56
N LEU A 55 3.58 18.44 -21.07
CA LEU A 55 3.36 17.01 -20.99
C LEU A 55 2.58 16.71 -19.71
N VAL A 56 1.39 16.16 -19.85
CA VAL A 56 0.56 15.76 -18.71
C VAL A 56 0.78 14.28 -18.46
N VAL A 57 1.18 13.94 -17.24
CA VAL A 57 1.31 12.56 -16.76
C VAL A 57 0.21 12.34 -15.73
N ASP A 58 -0.83 11.59 -16.12
CA ASP A 58 -1.90 11.20 -15.21
C ASP A 58 -1.56 9.85 -14.57
N LEU A 59 -1.41 9.84 -13.24
CA LEU A 59 -1.09 8.65 -12.46
C LEU A 59 -2.31 8.04 -11.75
N SER A 60 -3.49 8.63 -11.90
CA SER A 60 -4.70 8.24 -11.16
C SER A 60 -5.12 6.78 -11.42
N SER A 61 -4.84 6.25 -12.61
CA SER A 61 -5.06 4.83 -12.94
C SER A 61 -3.83 3.94 -12.74
N SER A 62 -2.65 4.55 -12.56
CA SER A 62 -1.37 3.82 -12.45
C SER A 62 -0.95 3.57 -11.01
N ILE A 63 -1.52 4.29 -10.04
CA ILE A 63 -1.30 4.10 -8.61
C ILE A 63 -2.67 4.06 -7.94
N ILE A 64 -3.04 2.90 -7.40
CA ILE A 64 -4.34 2.71 -6.75
C ILE A 64 -4.08 2.28 -5.32
N CYS A 65 -4.66 3.00 -4.36
CA CYS A 65 -4.55 2.66 -2.95
C CYS A 65 -5.92 2.45 -2.34
N ARG A 66 -5.96 1.67 -1.25
CA ARG A 66 -7.17 1.39 -0.50
C ARG A 66 -6.85 1.26 0.99
N ASN A 67 -7.88 1.48 1.78
CA ASN A 67 -7.91 1.19 3.19
C ASN A 67 -8.32 -0.29 3.37
N ASP A 68 -7.51 -1.10 4.08
CA ASP A 68 -7.79 -2.53 4.32
C ASP A 68 -8.54 -2.80 5.64
N ASP A 69 -9.03 -1.79 6.38
CA ASP A 69 -9.80 -1.95 7.63
C ASP A 69 -10.98 -2.92 7.47
N GLY A 70 -11.57 -3.00 6.27
CA GLY A 70 -12.61 -3.97 5.93
C GLY A 70 -13.88 -3.88 6.79
N SER A 71 -13.95 -2.90 7.70
CA SER A 71 -15.06 -2.68 8.59
C SER A 71 -16.14 -1.85 7.90
N GLU A 72 -17.41 -2.27 8.02
CA GLU A 72 -18.57 -1.54 7.48
C GLU A 72 -18.68 -0.11 8.04
N SER A 73 -17.99 0.16 9.15
CA SER A 73 -17.99 1.43 9.87
C SER A 73 -16.81 2.35 9.53
N ASN A 74 -15.86 1.94 8.67
CA ASN A 74 -14.63 2.70 8.32
C ASN A 74 -14.00 3.33 9.57
N GLN A 75 -13.82 2.55 10.64
CA GLN A 75 -13.37 3.09 11.92
C GLN A 75 -11.92 3.52 11.89
N LEU A 76 -11.12 2.90 11.02
CA LEU A 76 -9.76 3.33 10.72
C LEU A 76 -9.78 4.19 9.45
N ILE A 77 -9.23 5.39 9.54
CA ILE A 77 -9.13 6.33 8.42
C ILE A 77 -7.66 6.55 8.10
N ASP A 78 -7.29 6.27 6.85
CA ASP A 78 -5.95 6.54 6.33
C ASP A 78 -5.85 7.98 5.80
N TYR A 79 -4.85 8.71 6.28
CA TYR A 79 -4.54 10.06 5.82
C TYR A 79 -3.25 10.03 5.00
N ILE A 80 -3.35 10.43 3.73
CA ILE A 80 -2.24 10.34 2.77
C ILE A 80 -1.91 11.75 2.28
N ASN A 81 -0.62 12.04 2.15
CA ASN A 81 -0.13 13.25 1.51
C ASN A 81 1.15 12.95 0.72
N LEU A 82 1.40 13.74 -0.32
CA LEU A 82 2.70 13.77 -0.97
C LEU A 82 3.69 14.55 -0.11
N THR A 83 4.89 14.00 0.10
CA THR A 83 5.94 14.64 0.89
C THR A 83 6.72 15.64 0.05
N ASN A 84 7.25 16.70 0.69
CA ASN A 84 8.13 17.63 0.02
C ASN A 84 9.46 16.97 -0.39
N GLY A 85 10.16 17.59 -1.34
CA GLY A 85 11.47 17.10 -1.81
C GLY A 85 11.43 16.03 -2.90
N THR A 86 10.23 15.65 -3.37
CA THR A 86 10.06 14.89 -4.63
C THR A 86 10.44 15.78 -5.82
N ALA A 87 11.22 15.26 -6.76
CA ALA A 87 11.72 15.96 -7.93
C ALA A 87 11.55 15.11 -9.20
#